data_AF-A0A935K0U8-F1
#
_entry.id   AF-A0A935K0U8-F1
#
_cell.length_a   1.000
_cell.length_b   1.000
_cell.length_c   1.000
_cell.angle_alpha   90.00
_cell.angle_beta   90.00
_cell.angle_gamma   90.00
#
_symmetry.space_group_name_H-M   'P 1'
#
loop_
_entity.id
_entity.type
_entity.pdbx_description
1 polymer ?
#
loop_
_entity_poly.entity_id
_entity_poly.type
_entity_poly.pdbx_seq_one_letter_code
_entity_poly.pdbx_strand_id
1 'polypeptide(L)'
;MNKFFSQLIDNLYQKVTNKKSCSLLFEKEEFDGKEYSNDSFHEFSKQYFNWPENFYRKSELPDYLFDIKEINETAKCKSFSFTSPFSTKFQENTNCYYKIFSEGSASTLLIFSPGWARPNLKMEQNFCTKVSKAGIDCILPIKPFHQERTPDGYYSGELFISANQLFTVANFRQYVSELRQIVSYYRSKYEKLGIVGMSSGGFQAGLLATVEELDFYLPFITGAELGGITWNGSLTRFVKKDLLKKNVTEKQLNDIWAIADQKYLGNNCKAKYIKQYISKYDEVVPTKYQLILNDIYKKPPIFYINSAHTSVFFSLNSILADMIKEIKSLT
;
A
#
# COMPACT_ATOMS: atom_id res chain seq x y z
N MET A 1 -15.15 -8.98 19.61
CA MET A 1 -14.51 -8.04 20.58
C MET A 1 -15.36 -6.79 20.64
N ASN A 2 -15.53 -6.17 21.80
CA ASN A 2 -16.28 -4.91 21.89
C ASN A 2 -15.40 -3.72 21.44
N LYS A 3 -16.05 -2.59 21.14
CA LYS A 3 -15.39 -1.36 20.66
C LYS A 3 -14.35 -0.85 21.66
N PHE A 4 -14.73 -0.70 22.93
CA PHE A 4 -13.88 -0.11 23.97
C PHE A 4 -12.57 -0.86 24.15
N PHE A 5 -12.62 -2.19 24.30
CA PHE A 5 -11.43 -3.02 24.45
C PHE A 5 -10.54 -2.96 23.20
N SER A 6 -11.14 -2.98 22.01
CA SER A 6 -10.39 -2.89 20.75
C SER A 6 -9.59 -1.59 20.65
N GLN A 7 -10.23 -0.46 20.94
CA GLN A 7 -9.60 0.87 20.89
C GLN A 7 -8.59 1.07 22.02
N LEU A 8 -8.79 0.46 23.19
CA LEU A 8 -7.81 0.48 24.27
C LEU A 8 -6.48 -0.17 23.85
N ILE A 9 -6.53 -1.32 23.17
CA ILE A 9 -5.34 -1.98 22.64
C ILE A 9 -4.60 -1.07 21.63
N ASP A 10 -5.33 -0.47 20.69
CA ASP A 10 -4.75 0.45 19.70
C ASP A 10 -4.12 1.68 20.38
N ASN A 11 -4.77 2.24 21.41
CA ASN A 11 -4.24 3.36 22.17
C ASN A 11 -2.96 3.01 22.94
N LEU A 12 -2.91 1.81 23.55
CA LEU A 12 -1.71 1.30 24.20
C LEU A 12 -0.58 1.11 23.18
N TYR A 13 -0.88 0.50 22.04
CA TYR A 13 0.09 0.35 20.94
C TYR A 13 0.66 1.70 20.50
N GLN A 14 -0.19 2.71 20.30
CA GLN A 14 0.24 4.05 19.90
C GLN A 14 1.09 4.78 20.95
N LYS A 15 0.94 4.46 22.24
CA LYS A 15 1.79 5.02 23.30
C LYS A 15 3.18 4.42 23.31
N VAL A 16 3.32 3.14 22.92
CA VAL A 16 4.61 2.44 22.88
C VAL A 16 5.32 2.55 21.52
N THR A 17 4.61 2.95 20.46
CA THR A 17 5.25 3.27 19.18
C THR A 17 5.82 4.69 19.20
N ASN A 18 7.07 4.84 18.72
CA ASN A 18 7.78 6.12 18.62
C ASN A 18 6.99 7.21 17.87
N LYS A 19 7.36 8.48 18.11
CA LYS A 19 6.89 9.62 17.33
C LYS A 19 7.25 9.40 15.85
N LYS A 20 6.25 9.18 15.01
CA LYS A 20 6.37 9.08 13.55
C LYS A 20 6.38 10.46 12.88
N SER A 21 7.17 11.39 13.43
CA SER A 21 7.39 12.71 12.83
C SER A 21 8.43 12.61 11.72
N CYS A 22 8.33 13.48 10.73
CA CYS A 22 9.32 13.49 9.66
C CYS A 22 10.51 14.38 10.06
N SER A 23 11.72 13.82 10.05
CA SER A 23 12.96 14.55 10.32
C SER A 23 13.43 15.38 9.12
N LEU A 24 13.00 15.04 7.91
CA LEU A 24 13.32 15.75 6.68
C LEU A 24 12.11 16.54 6.20
N LEU A 25 12.13 17.86 6.34
CA LEU A 25 11.10 18.74 5.78
C LEU A 25 11.70 19.58 4.66
N PHE A 26 11.10 19.51 3.47
CA PHE A 26 11.52 20.35 2.35
C PHE A 26 10.94 21.75 2.50
N GLU A 27 11.78 22.76 2.23
CA GLU A 27 11.36 24.17 2.14
C GLU A 27 10.41 24.37 0.96
N LYS A 28 10.66 23.67 -0.15
CA LYS A 28 9.86 23.71 -1.36
C LYS A 28 9.43 22.32 -1.79
N GLU A 29 8.22 22.23 -2.33
CA GLU A 29 7.68 20.99 -2.87
C GLU A 29 8.08 20.85 -4.34
N GLU A 30 8.80 19.78 -4.66
CA GLU A 30 9.23 19.46 -6.02
C GLU A 30 8.70 18.09 -6.46
N PHE A 31 8.38 17.99 -7.75
CA PHE A 31 8.03 16.75 -8.43
C PHE A 31 8.69 16.71 -9.80
N ASP A 32 9.51 15.68 -10.07
CA ASP A 32 10.30 15.55 -11.30
C ASP A 32 11.17 16.78 -11.62
N GLY A 33 11.80 17.35 -10.59
CA GLY A 33 12.70 18.50 -10.73
C GLY A 33 12.00 19.83 -11.00
N LYS A 34 10.68 19.90 -10.83
CA LYS A 34 9.89 21.13 -10.95
C LYS A 34 9.22 21.44 -9.62
N GLU A 35 9.31 22.70 -9.20
CA GLU A 35 8.57 23.23 -8.05
C GLU A 35 7.08 23.37 -8.40
N TYR A 36 6.20 23.03 -7.47
CA TYR A 36 4.76 23.28 -7.61
C TYR A 36 4.18 23.91 -6.35
N SER A 37 3.19 24.78 -6.54
CA SER A 37 2.19 25.06 -5.50
C SER A 37 1.15 23.95 -5.43
N ASN A 38 0.41 23.85 -4.31
CA ASN A 38 -0.68 22.88 -4.15
C ASN A 38 -1.68 22.90 -5.32
N ASP A 39 -2.15 24.10 -5.69
CA ASP A 39 -3.14 24.26 -6.75
C ASP A 39 -2.57 23.88 -8.12
N SER A 40 -1.34 24.33 -8.41
CA SER A 40 -0.69 24.03 -9.70
C SER A 40 -0.41 22.53 -9.89
N PHE A 41 -0.05 21.81 -8.82
CA PHE A 41 0.16 20.37 -8.89
C PHE A 41 -1.17 19.63 -9.05
N HIS A 42 -2.22 20.06 -8.34
CA HIS A 42 -3.54 19.46 -8.48
C HIS A 42 -4.03 19.57 -9.93
N GLU A 43 -3.99 20.76 -10.53
CA GLU A 43 -4.34 20.97 -11.96
C GLU A 43 -3.45 20.15 -12.89
N PHE A 44 -2.13 20.13 -12.67
CA PHE A 44 -1.21 19.28 -13.43
C PHE A 44 -1.62 17.81 -13.37
N SER A 45 -2.02 17.32 -12.20
CA SER A 45 -2.30 15.90 -11.99
C SER A 45 -3.63 15.42 -12.61
N LYS A 46 -4.60 16.32 -12.81
CA LYS A 46 -5.93 16.00 -13.37
C LYS A 46 -5.86 15.35 -14.74
N GLN A 47 -4.84 15.68 -15.55
CA GLN A 47 -4.66 15.09 -16.88
C GLN A 47 -4.53 13.55 -16.84
N TYR A 48 -4.14 13.00 -15.69
CA TYR A 48 -3.96 11.56 -15.49
C TYR A 48 -5.17 10.87 -14.87
N PHE A 49 -6.22 11.57 -14.44
CA PHE A 49 -7.31 10.94 -13.68
C PHE A 49 -8.10 9.88 -14.45
N ASN A 50 -8.26 10.09 -15.77
CA ASN A 50 -8.92 9.12 -16.65
C ASN A 50 -7.94 8.10 -17.26
N TRP A 51 -6.63 8.33 -17.10
CA TRP A 51 -5.56 7.51 -17.69
C TRP A 51 -4.40 7.34 -16.69
N PRO A 52 -4.66 6.78 -15.48
CA PRO A 52 -3.69 6.77 -14.40
C PRO A 52 -2.42 5.98 -14.74
N GLU A 53 -2.47 5.06 -15.70
CA GLU A 53 -1.31 4.32 -16.20
C GLU A 53 -0.20 5.22 -16.76
N ASN A 54 -0.53 6.44 -17.23
CA ASN A 54 0.43 7.42 -17.73
C ASN A 54 1.22 8.11 -16.60
N PHE A 55 0.66 8.13 -15.39
CA PHE A 55 1.34 8.61 -14.20
C PHE A 55 2.15 7.48 -13.55
N TYR A 56 1.55 6.29 -13.41
CA TYR A 56 2.15 5.11 -12.79
C TYR A 56 2.90 4.23 -13.78
N ARG A 57 3.81 4.78 -14.58
CA ARG A 57 4.39 4.09 -15.75
C ARG A 57 5.12 2.79 -15.40
N LYS A 58 5.06 1.79 -16.30
CA LYS A 58 6.03 0.68 -16.29
C LYS A 58 7.40 1.24 -16.73
N SER A 59 8.49 0.54 -16.41
CA SER A 59 9.75 0.82 -17.09
C SER A 59 9.55 0.60 -18.59
N GLU A 60 10.22 1.41 -19.40
CA GLU A 60 10.30 1.20 -20.84
C GLU A 60 11.21 0.01 -21.21
N LEU A 61 11.96 -0.52 -20.22
CA LEU A 61 12.78 -1.71 -20.41
C LEU A 61 11.90 -2.96 -20.60
N PRO A 62 12.17 -3.78 -21.64
CA PRO A 62 11.55 -5.09 -21.81
C PRO A 62 11.64 -5.98 -20.57
N ASP A 63 10.61 -6.83 -20.33
CA ASP A 63 10.53 -7.73 -19.17
C ASP A 63 11.77 -8.61 -18.98
N TYR A 64 12.46 -9.00 -20.06
CA TYR A 64 13.69 -9.82 -20.01
C TYR A 64 14.97 -9.04 -19.62
N LEU A 65 14.91 -7.70 -19.66
CA LEU A 65 15.99 -6.81 -19.18
C LEU A 65 15.80 -6.41 -17.71
N PHE A 66 14.67 -6.78 -17.10
CA PHE A 66 14.56 -6.76 -15.66
C PHE A 66 15.39 -7.90 -15.09
N ASP A 67 16.55 -7.54 -14.57
CA ASP A 67 17.46 -8.42 -13.87
C ASP A 67 16.89 -8.76 -12.48
N ILE A 68 15.74 -9.46 -12.47
CA ILE A 68 15.15 -10.04 -11.28
C ILE A 68 16.10 -11.14 -10.81
N LYS A 69 16.91 -10.78 -9.82
CA LYS A 69 17.90 -11.68 -9.23
C LYS A 69 17.31 -12.33 -8.00
N GLU A 70 17.41 -13.66 -7.93
CA GLU A 70 17.30 -14.36 -6.66
C GLU A 70 18.52 -13.98 -5.81
N ILE A 71 18.29 -13.37 -4.65
CA ILE A 71 19.36 -12.87 -3.77
C ILE A 71 19.56 -13.73 -2.52
N ASN A 72 18.55 -14.53 -2.16
CA ASN A 72 18.62 -15.43 -1.01
C ASN A 72 17.50 -16.48 -1.08
N GLU A 73 17.79 -17.70 -0.63
CA GLU A 73 16.82 -18.76 -0.44
C GLU A 73 16.82 -19.21 1.03
N THR A 74 15.64 -19.32 1.62
CA THR A 74 15.44 -19.91 2.93
C THR A 74 14.45 -21.06 2.80
N ALA A 75 14.41 -21.96 3.79
CA ALA A 75 13.43 -23.06 3.83
C ALA A 75 11.95 -22.62 3.75
N LYS A 76 11.65 -21.31 3.86
CA LYS A 76 10.27 -20.78 3.85
C LYS A 76 9.96 -19.88 2.65
N CYS A 77 10.97 -19.27 2.04
CA CYS A 77 10.77 -18.28 0.99
C CYS A 77 12.07 -17.99 0.22
N LYS A 78 11.90 -17.51 -1.01
CA LYS A 78 12.95 -16.96 -1.86
C LYS A 78 12.87 -15.44 -1.89
N SER A 79 14.02 -14.77 -1.86
CA SER A 79 14.11 -13.31 -1.91
C SER A 79 14.63 -12.88 -3.28
N PHE A 80 14.04 -11.83 -3.83
CA PHE A 80 14.35 -11.30 -5.15
C PHE A 80 14.56 -9.79 -5.09
N SER A 81 15.31 -9.27 -6.06
CA SER A 81 15.47 -7.83 -6.25
C SER A 81 15.55 -7.44 -7.72
N PHE A 82 15.15 -6.21 -8.04
CA PHE A 82 15.39 -5.56 -9.33
C PHE A 82 15.54 -4.05 -9.13
N THR A 83 16.18 -3.37 -10.09
CA THR A 83 16.35 -1.91 -10.03
C THR A 83 15.02 -1.19 -10.25
N SER A 84 14.67 -0.29 -9.33
CA SER A 84 13.47 0.55 -9.43
C SER A 84 13.53 1.39 -10.72
N PRO A 85 12.40 1.57 -11.42
CA PRO A 85 12.33 2.45 -12.60
C PRO A 85 12.51 3.93 -12.24
N PHE A 86 12.39 4.28 -10.95
CA PHE A 86 12.64 5.63 -10.44
C PHE A 86 13.95 5.63 -9.67
N SER A 87 14.84 6.53 -10.07
CA SER A 87 16.02 6.88 -9.29
C SER A 87 15.63 7.85 -8.18
N THR A 88 16.32 7.72 -7.05
CA THR A 88 16.23 8.69 -5.96
C THR A 88 17.65 9.06 -5.52
N LYS A 89 17.81 10.18 -4.81
CA LYS A 89 19.10 10.54 -4.21
C LYS A 89 19.56 9.58 -3.10
N PHE A 90 18.66 8.70 -2.64
CA PHE A 90 18.92 7.73 -1.58
C PHE A 90 19.27 6.38 -2.22
N GLN A 91 20.53 5.97 -2.10
CA GLN A 91 21.03 4.76 -2.77
C GLN A 91 20.32 3.50 -2.28
N GLU A 92 19.98 3.44 -0.99
CA GLU A 92 19.26 2.34 -0.33
C GLU A 92 17.87 2.11 -0.96
N ASN A 93 17.27 3.15 -1.55
CA ASN A 93 15.95 3.07 -2.16
C ASN A 93 15.97 2.74 -3.66
N THR A 94 17.14 2.52 -4.25
CA THR A 94 17.34 2.28 -5.69
C THR A 94 16.79 0.93 -6.16
N ASN A 95 16.82 -0.09 -5.31
CA ASN A 95 16.33 -1.42 -5.65
C ASN A 95 14.98 -1.70 -5.00
N CYS A 96 14.11 -2.37 -5.74
CA CYS A 96 12.94 -3.03 -5.19
C CYS A 96 13.33 -4.42 -4.69
N TYR A 97 12.79 -4.81 -3.54
CA TYR A 97 13.01 -6.12 -2.93
C TYR A 97 11.67 -6.77 -2.63
N TYR A 98 11.56 -8.08 -2.86
CA TYR A 98 10.37 -8.84 -2.49
C TYR A 98 10.70 -10.30 -2.18
N LYS A 99 9.81 -10.96 -1.43
CA LYS A 99 9.90 -12.39 -1.12
C LYS A 99 8.78 -13.16 -1.80
N ILE A 100 9.04 -14.40 -2.22
CA ILE A 100 8.04 -15.34 -2.70
C ILE A 100 7.94 -16.52 -1.74
N PHE A 101 6.71 -16.83 -1.34
CA PHE A 101 6.33 -18.00 -0.54
C PHE A 101 5.56 -18.94 -1.47
N SER A 102 6.08 -20.15 -1.68
CA SER A 102 5.54 -21.09 -2.67
C SER A 102 5.81 -22.52 -2.24
N GLU A 103 4.86 -23.42 -2.57
CA GLU A 103 5.01 -24.88 -2.43
C GLU A 103 5.28 -25.55 -3.80
N GLY A 104 5.48 -24.76 -4.87
CA GLY A 104 5.97 -25.22 -6.18
C GLY A 104 4.92 -25.58 -7.24
N SER A 105 3.62 -25.48 -6.96
CA SER A 105 2.56 -25.94 -7.89
C SER A 105 1.30 -25.09 -7.94
N ALA A 106 1.30 -23.88 -7.37
CA ALA A 106 0.10 -23.04 -7.35
C ALA A 106 -0.18 -22.41 -8.73
N SER A 107 -1.43 -22.47 -9.18
CA SER A 107 -1.89 -21.73 -10.38
C SER A 107 -2.27 -20.28 -10.08
N THR A 108 -2.33 -19.90 -8.80
CA THR A 108 -2.72 -18.57 -8.33
C THR A 108 -1.60 -17.89 -7.56
N LEU A 109 -1.39 -16.60 -7.86
CA LEU A 109 -0.46 -15.73 -7.18
C LEU A 109 -1.20 -14.60 -6.45
N LEU A 110 -0.90 -14.42 -5.17
CA LEU A 110 -1.35 -13.30 -4.35
C LEU A 110 -0.17 -12.36 -4.07
N ILE A 111 -0.28 -11.09 -4.43
CA ILE A 111 0.63 -10.05 -3.94
C ILE A 111 0.07 -9.49 -2.62
N PHE A 112 0.89 -9.39 -1.58
CA PHE A 112 0.56 -8.72 -0.33
C PHE A 112 1.25 -7.35 -0.27
N SER A 113 0.48 -6.27 -0.32
CA SER A 113 1.00 -4.92 -0.07
C SER A 113 0.93 -4.56 1.42
N PRO A 114 2.08 -4.36 2.11
CA PRO A 114 2.11 -4.19 3.57
C PRO A 114 1.65 -2.81 4.06
N GLY A 115 1.47 -2.67 5.38
CA GLY A 115 1.18 -1.40 6.04
C GLY A 115 2.36 -0.40 6.03
N TRP A 116 2.12 0.82 6.51
CA TRP A 116 3.12 1.89 6.57
C TRP A 116 3.93 1.81 7.86
N ALA A 117 5.19 2.24 7.79
CA ALA A 117 6.10 2.39 8.91
C ALA A 117 6.24 1.08 9.71
N ARG A 118 6.44 -0.01 8.97
CA ARG A 118 6.70 -1.36 9.47
C ARG A 118 8.20 -1.52 9.79
N PRO A 119 8.60 -1.75 11.05
CA PRO A 119 10.00 -2.02 11.36
C PRO A 119 10.44 -3.41 10.88
N ASN A 120 9.50 -4.34 10.73
CA ASN A 120 9.68 -5.65 10.10
C ASN A 120 8.34 -6.13 9.53
N LEU A 121 8.39 -7.19 8.72
CA LEU A 121 7.22 -7.81 8.09
C LEU A 121 6.87 -9.20 8.66
N LYS A 122 7.16 -9.49 9.95
CA LYS A 122 6.97 -10.85 10.49
C LYS A 122 5.51 -11.33 10.42
N MET A 123 4.56 -10.43 10.63
CA MET A 123 3.12 -10.75 10.55
C MET A 123 2.73 -11.07 9.10
N GLU A 124 3.13 -10.22 8.15
CA GLU A 124 2.86 -10.39 6.72
C GLU A 124 3.56 -11.64 6.15
N GLN A 125 4.78 -11.96 6.60
CA GLN A 125 5.47 -13.20 6.23
C GLN A 125 4.71 -14.44 6.73
N ASN A 126 4.18 -14.41 7.96
CA ASN A 126 3.35 -15.49 8.49
C ASN A 126 2.02 -15.62 7.73
N PHE A 127 1.43 -14.49 7.31
CA PHE A 127 0.28 -14.50 6.42
C PHE A 127 0.62 -15.21 5.11
N CYS A 128 1.67 -14.77 4.40
CA CYS A 128 2.06 -15.37 3.13
C CYS A 128 2.45 -16.85 3.25
N THR A 129 3.12 -17.26 4.33
CA THR A 129 3.43 -18.67 4.59
C THR A 129 2.16 -19.52 4.74
N LYS A 130 1.11 -18.99 5.36
CA LYS A 130 -0.16 -19.71 5.50
C LYS A 130 -0.94 -19.75 4.18
N VAL A 131 -0.85 -18.70 3.37
CA VAL A 131 -1.41 -18.66 2.01
C VAL A 131 -0.72 -19.69 1.10
N SER A 132 0.63 -19.77 1.12
CA SER A 132 1.39 -20.77 0.35
C SER A 132 1.01 -22.19 0.73
N LYS A 133 0.93 -22.49 2.03
CA LYS A 133 0.47 -23.80 2.52
C LYS A 133 -0.96 -24.15 2.14
N ALA A 134 -1.77 -23.16 1.76
CA ALA A 134 -3.11 -23.38 1.25
C ALA A 134 -3.15 -23.57 -0.27
N GLY A 135 -2.01 -23.61 -0.97
CA GLY A 135 -1.91 -23.82 -2.41
C GLY A 135 -2.02 -22.55 -3.25
N ILE A 136 -1.71 -21.38 -2.67
CA ILE A 136 -1.66 -20.09 -3.38
C ILE A 136 -0.28 -19.49 -3.15
N ASP A 137 0.49 -19.21 -4.20
CA ASP A 137 1.78 -18.55 -4.03
C ASP A 137 1.59 -17.11 -3.56
N CYS A 138 2.48 -16.60 -2.71
CA CYS A 138 2.37 -15.26 -2.12
C CYS A 138 3.64 -14.45 -2.32
N ILE A 139 3.52 -13.26 -2.90
CA ILE A 139 4.61 -12.28 -3.00
C ILE A 139 4.44 -11.22 -1.92
N LEU A 140 5.52 -10.91 -1.21
CA LEU A 140 5.58 -9.85 -0.22
C LEU A 140 6.68 -8.83 -0.57
N PRO A 141 6.33 -7.69 -1.20
CA PRO A 141 7.27 -6.63 -1.53
C PRO A 141 7.60 -5.74 -0.33
N ILE A 142 8.80 -5.15 -0.36
CA ILE A 142 9.26 -4.13 0.58
C ILE A 142 9.08 -2.75 -0.05
N LYS A 143 8.28 -1.92 0.61
CA LYS A 143 7.97 -0.56 0.16
C LYS A 143 9.20 0.33 0.10
N PRO A 144 9.19 1.37 -0.77
CA PRO A 144 10.19 2.42 -0.74
C PRO A 144 10.37 2.99 0.67
N PHE A 145 11.63 3.26 1.03
CA PHE A 145 12.02 3.82 2.33
C PHE A 145 11.70 2.95 3.55
N HIS A 146 11.46 1.65 3.39
CA HIS A 146 11.23 0.72 4.50
C HIS A 146 12.31 -0.35 4.60
N GLN A 147 12.61 -0.82 5.82
CA GLN A 147 13.56 -1.89 6.13
C GLN A 147 14.92 -1.65 5.43
N GLU A 148 15.40 -2.59 4.62
CA GLU A 148 16.66 -2.48 3.86
C GLU A 148 16.71 -1.32 2.84
N ARG A 149 15.56 -0.70 2.56
CA ARG A 149 15.45 0.50 1.73
C ARG A 149 15.45 1.80 2.54
N THR A 150 15.61 1.72 3.86
CA THR A 150 15.61 2.89 4.75
C THR A 150 17.00 3.53 4.73
N PRO A 151 17.14 4.82 4.37
CA PRO A 151 18.42 5.51 4.45
C PRO A 151 18.88 5.69 5.90
N ASP A 152 20.19 5.81 6.10
CA ASP A 152 20.76 6.06 7.42
C ASP A 152 20.19 7.33 8.06
N GLY A 153 19.88 7.25 9.36
CA GLY A 153 19.32 8.35 10.14
C GLY A 153 17.78 8.44 10.14
N TYR A 154 17.09 7.59 9.38
CA TYR A 154 15.62 7.55 9.32
C TYR A 154 15.05 6.25 9.89
N TYR A 155 13.80 6.28 10.37
CA TYR A 155 13.09 5.04 10.70
C TYR A 155 12.41 4.43 9.47
N SER A 156 12.19 3.12 9.48
CA SER A 156 11.52 2.40 8.38
C SER A 156 10.15 3.02 8.06
N GLY A 157 10.02 3.57 6.86
CA GLY A 157 8.83 4.20 6.30
C GLY A 157 8.71 5.70 6.58
N GLU A 158 9.63 6.33 7.28
CA GLU A 158 9.58 7.75 7.64
C GLU A 158 9.39 8.66 6.43
N LEU A 159 10.15 8.39 5.37
CA LEU A 159 10.16 9.18 4.15
C LEU A 159 8.99 8.84 3.20
N PHE A 160 8.29 7.72 3.41
CA PHE A 160 7.27 7.22 2.49
C PHE A 160 5.96 8.02 2.51
N ILE A 161 5.44 8.31 3.71
CA ILE A 161 4.28 9.19 3.94
C ILE A 161 4.70 10.24 4.96
N SER A 162 4.76 11.49 4.55
CA SER A 162 5.23 12.58 5.40
C SER A 162 4.55 13.91 5.07
N ALA A 163 4.99 14.98 5.73
CA ALA A 163 4.56 16.35 5.42
C ALA A 163 5.21 16.92 4.14
N ASN A 164 6.10 16.16 3.48
CA ASN A 164 6.56 16.47 2.12
C ASN A 164 5.55 15.85 1.14
N GLN A 165 4.63 16.68 0.67
CA GLN A 165 3.42 16.24 0.00
C GLN A 165 3.72 15.62 -1.37
N LEU A 166 4.51 16.30 -2.19
CA LEU A 166 4.87 15.82 -3.52
C LEU A 166 5.84 14.65 -3.45
N PHE A 167 6.68 14.63 -2.42
CA PHE A 167 7.55 13.48 -2.17
C PHE A 167 6.76 12.23 -1.81
N THR A 168 5.71 12.36 -0.99
CA THR A 168 4.78 11.25 -0.72
C THR A 168 4.12 10.75 -2.01
N VAL A 169 3.69 11.66 -2.90
CA VAL A 169 3.14 11.30 -4.21
C VAL A 169 4.17 10.56 -5.08
N ALA A 170 5.42 11.04 -5.13
CA ALA A 170 6.51 10.40 -5.87
C ALA A 170 6.80 8.98 -5.36
N ASN A 171 6.76 8.78 -4.04
CA ASN A 171 6.98 7.48 -3.41
C ASN A 171 5.85 6.49 -3.72
N PHE A 172 4.61 6.97 -3.79
CA PHE A 172 3.48 6.14 -4.22
C PHE A 172 3.61 5.79 -5.70
N ARG A 173 4.02 6.75 -6.53
CA ARG A 173 4.30 6.49 -7.95
C ARG A 173 5.37 5.42 -8.13
N GLN A 174 6.47 5.53 -7.39
CA GLN A 174 7.53 4.53 -7.39
C GLN A 174 6.99 3.14 -7.03
N TYR A 175 6.34 3.01 -5.88
CA TYR A 175 5.90 1.71 -5.39
C TYR A 175 4.85 1.05 -6.29
N VAL A 176 3.87 1.80 -6.79
CA VAL A 176 2.86 1.25 -7.71
C VAL A 176 3.54 0.79 -9.00
N SER A 177 4.49 1.55 -9.53
CA SER A 177 5.21 1.17 -10.76
C SER A 177 6.08 -0.08 -10.56
N GLU A 178 6.72 -0.24 -9.40
CA GLU A 178 7.41 -1.47 -9.01
C GLU A 178 6.43 -2.66 -8.93
N LEU A 179 5.24 -2.46 -8.35
CA LEU A 179 4.19 -3.49 -8.33
C LEU A 179 3.73 -3.86 -9.74
N ARG A 180 3.59 -2.88 -10.65
CA ARG A 180 3.25 -3.15 -12.07
C ARG A 180 4.30 -4.04 -12.74
N GLN A 181 5.57 -3.90 -12.38
CA GLN A 181 6.66 -4.73 -12.92
C GLN A 181 6.62 -6.15 -12.38
N ILE A 182 6.32 -6.30 -11.08
CA ILE A 182 6.05 -7.62 -10.50
C ILE A 182 4.86 -8.26 -11.22
N VAL A 183 3.75 -7.55 -11.41
CA VAL A 183 2.59 -8.06 -12.17
C VAL A 183 3.00 -8.47 -13.58
N SER A 184 3.71 -7.62 -14.33
CA SER A 184 4.19 -7.89 -15.69
C SER A 184 4.98 -9.20 -15.76
N TYR A 185 5.95 -9.37 -14.87
CA TYR A 185 6.86 -10.52 -14.86
C TYR A 185 6.19 -11.84 -14.47
N TYR A 186 5.16 -11.81 -13.62
CA TYR A 186 4.47 -13.01 -13.15
C TYR A 186 3.15 -13.31 -13.88
N ARG A 187 2.61 -12.37 -14.66
CA ARG A 187 1.27 -12.51 -15.24
C ARG A 187 1.11 -13.77 -16.11
N SER A 188 2.10 -14.09 -16.94
CA SER A 188 2.08 -15.27 -17.82
C SER A 188 2.38 -16.58 -17.10
N LYS A 189 2.87 -16.53 -15.85
CA LYS A 189 3.31 -17.69 -15.07
C LYS A 189 2.20 -18.26 -14.17
N TYR A 190 1.12 -17.51 -13.99
CA TYR A 190 -0.01 -17.89 -13.14
C TYR A 190 -1.33 -17.66 -13.89
N GLU A 191 -2.25 -18.59 -13.74
CA GLU A 191 -3.61 -18.48 -14.29
C GLU A 191 -4.38 -17.33 -13.63
N LYS A 192 -4.19 -17.15 -12.32
CA LYS A 192 -4.81 -16.07 -11.53
C LYS A 192 -3.75 -15.24 -10.82
N LEU A 193 -3.91 -13.93 -10.84
CA LEU A 193 -3.05 -13.00 -10.11
C LEU A 193 -3.93 -11.91 -9.50
N GLY A 194 -3.80 -11.73 -8.19
CA GLY A 194 -4.49 -10.66 -7.49
C GLY A 194 -3.64 -10.05 -6.38
N ILE A 195 -4.22 -9.08 -5.67
CA ILE A 195 -3.53 -8.33 -4.63
C ILE A 195 -4.40 -8.15 -3.38
N VAL A 196 -3.81 -8.32 -2.21
CA VAL A 196 -4.34 -7.88 -0.93
C VAL A 196 -3.52 -6.69 -0.45
N GLY A 197 -4.19 -5.64 0.03
CA GLY A 197 -3.51 -4.46 0.55
C GLY A 197 -4.00 -4.13 1.95
N MET A 198 -3.09 -4.20 2.94
CA MET A 198 -3.41 -3.92 4.34
C MET A 198 -3.11 -2.47 4.70
N SER A 199 -4.06 -1.77 5.33
CA SER A 199 -3.86 -0.41 5.83
C SER A 199 -3.38 0.51 4.69
N SER A 200 -2.23 1.18 4.84
CA SER A 200 -1.66 1.99 3.74
C SER A 200 -1.39 1.20 2.46
N GLY A 201 -1.04 -0.10 2.55
CA GLY A 201 -0.83 -0.95 1.37
C GLY A 201 -2.10 -1.14 0.56
N GLY A 202 -3.26 -0.98 1.19
CA GLY A 202 -4.53 -0.93 0.50
C GLY A 202 -4.68 0.25 -0.46
N PHE A 203 -4.06 1.40 -0.17
CA PHE A 203 -4.05 2.55 -1.08
C PHE A 203 -3.27 2.20 -2.36
N GLN A 204 -2.05 1.70 -2.22
CA GLN A 204 -1.23 1.36 -3.40
C GLN A 204 -1.71 0.11 -4.12
N ALA A 205 -2.33 -0.85 -3.42
CA ALA A 205 -3.01 -1.97 -4.05
C ALA A 205 -4.23 -1.51 -4.88
N GLY A 206 -4.99 -0.53 -4.38
CA GLY A 206 -6.06 0.11 -5.15
C GLY A 206 -5.51 0.85 -6.36
N LEU A 207 -4.43 1.62 -6.21
CA LEU A 207 -3.78 2.32 -7.34
C LEU A 207 -3.19 1.36 -8.37
N LEU A 208 -2.70 0.19 -7.95
CA LEU A 208 -2.31 -0.86 -8.88
C LEU A 208 -3.54 -1.41 -9.63
N ALA A 209 -4.64 -1.66 -8.91
CA ALA A 209 -5.88 -2.15 -9.50
C ALA A 209 -6.51 -1.16 -10.49
N THR A 210 -6.19 0.14 -10.44
CA THR A 210 -6.65 1.10 -11.47
C THR A 210 -5.81 1.08 -12.74
N VAL A 211 -4.62 0.48 -12.73
CA VAL A 211 -3.68 0.51 -13.87
C VAL A 211 -3.32 -0.87 -14.43
N GLU A 212 -3.56 -1.95 -13.68
CA GLU A 212 -3.38 -3.35 -14.12
C GLU A 212 -4.68 -4.15 -14.02
N GLU A 213 -4.89 -5.06 -14.96
CA GLU A 213 -5.97 -6.04 -14.88
C GLU A 213 -5.61 -7.16 -13.88
N LEU A 214 -6.30 -7.17 -12.76
CA LEU A 214 -6.13 -8.16 -11.70
C LEU A 214 -7.35 -9.08 -11.65
N ASP A 215 -7.14 -10.37 -11.39
CA ASP A 215 -8.27 -11.29 -11.23
C ASP A 215 -9.05 -11.02 -9.94
N PHE A 216 -8.37 -10.50 -8.91
CA PHE A 216 -9.01 -10.04 -7.69
C PHE A 216 -8.20 -8.97 -6.95
N TYR A 217 -8.92 -8.14 -6.19
CA TYR A 217 -8.37 -7.16 -5.27
C TYR A 217 -9.08 -7.25 -3.91
N LEU A 218 -8.32 -7.40 -2.83
CA LEU A 218 -8.81 -7.54 -1.46
C LEU A 218 -8.35 -6.34 -0.61
N PRO A 219 -9.08 -5.20 -0.60
CA PRO A 219 -8.80 -4.10 0.30
C PRO A 219 -9.02 -4.52 1.76
N PHE A 220 -7.97 -4.45 2.57
CA PHE A 220 -7.97 -4.88 3.95
C PHE A 220 -7.68 -3.73 4.91
N ILE A 221 -8.68 -3.35 5.73
CA ILE A 221 -8.62 -2.23 6.69
C ILE A 221 -8.04 -0.95 6.10
N THR A 222 -8.49 -0.62 4.90
CA THR A 222 -8.04 0.50 4.07
C THR A 222 -9.24 1.30 3.56
N GLY A 223 -9.00 2.47 2.98
CA GLY A 223 -10.06 3.41 2.59
C GLY A 223 -9.68 4.33 1.43
N ALA A 224 -10.55 5.30 1.18
CA ALA A 224 -10.35 6.41 0.24
C ALA A 224 -10.33 7.75 1.00
N GLU A 225 -10.00 8.84 0.31
CA GLU A 225 -9.74 10.16 0.92
C GLU A 225 -8.45 10.15 1.75
N LEU A 226 -7.33 9.83 1.13
CA LEU A 226 -6.01 9.70 1.72
C LEU A 226 -5.61 10.93 2.55
N GLY A 227 -5.90 12.14 2.06
CA GLY A 227 -5.66 13.38 2.81
C GLY A 227 -6.49 13.40 4.09
N GLY A 228 -7.78 13.10 4.00
CA GLY A 228 -8.68 12.97 5.15
C GLY A 228 -8.28 11.87 6.14
N ILE A 229 -7.87 10.69 5.65
CA ILE A 229 -7.33 9.61 6.49
C ILE A 229 -6.07 10.08 7.21
N THR A 230 -5.16 10.76 6.53
CA THR A 230 -3.92 11.27 7.15
C THR A 230 -4.22 12.38 8.16
N TRP A 231 -5.22 13.20 7.89
CA TRP A 231 -5.62 14.30 8.76
C TRP A 231 -6.37 13.86 10.02
N ASN A 232 -7.14 12.78 9.94
CA ASN A 232 -8.03 12.33 11.02
C ASN A 232 -7.59 10.99 11.65
N GLY A 233 -6.62 10.29 11.04
CA GLY A 233 -6.07 9.05 11.53
C GLY A 233 -5.17 9.24 12.75
N SER A 234 -5.38 8.41 13.76
CA SER A 234 -4.62 8.48 15.01
C SER A 234 -3.12 8.19 14.83
N LEU A 235 -2.76 7.28 13.92
CA LEU A 235 -1.36 6.94 13.63
C LEU A 235 -0.59 8.06 12.89
N THR A 236 -1.30 8.92 12.15
CA THR A 236 -0.74 10.00 11.32
C THR A 236 -0.78 11.37 12.02
N ARG A 237 -1.12 11.43 13.31
CA ARG A 237 -1.17 12.68 14.10
C ARG A 237 0.10 13.53 14.03
N PHE A 238 1.27 12.90 13.88
CA PHE A 238 2.55 13.60 13.76
C PHE A 238 2.75 14.19 12.36
N VAL A 239 2.33 13.48 11.31
CA VAL A 239 2.29 14.01 9.95
C VAL A 239 1.38 15.23 9.88
N LYS A 240 0.18 15.15 10.48
CA LYS A 240 -0.72 16.31 10.62
C LYS A 240 -0.04 17.49 11.32
N LYS A 241 0.66 17.24 12.44
CA LYS A 241 1.38 18.28 13.18
C LYS A 241 2.41 18.99 12.29
N ASP A 242 3.17 18.23 11.49
CA ASP A 242 4.18 18.80 10.62
C ASP A 242 3.55 19.54 9.41
N LEU A 243 2.44 19.04 8.86
CA LEU A 243 1.64 19.74 7.85
C LEU A 243 1.09 21.08 8.37
N LEU A 244 0.60 21.13 9.62
CA LEU A 244 0.12 22.37 10.25
C LEU A 244 1.24 23.40 10.40
N LYS A 245 2.48 22.99 10.71
CA LYS A 245 3.64 23.90 10.74
C LYS A 245 3.97 24.46 9.35
N LYS A 246 3.66 23.72 8.29
CA LYS A 246 3.78 24.16 6.89
C LYS A 246 2.56 24.96 6.40
N ASN A 247 1.64 25.34 7.29
CA ASN A 247 0.39 26.04 6.97
C ASN A 247 -0.49 25.32 5.94
N VAL A 248 -0.43 23.98 5.93
CA VAL A 248 -1.23 23.15 5.04
C VAL A 248 -2.57 22.84 5.69
N THR A 249 -3.65 22.94 4.93
CA THR A 249 -5.01 22.53 5.33
C THR A 249 -5.36 21.12 4.85
N GLU A 250 -6.37 20.49 5.46
CA GLU A 250 -6.90 19.19 5.01
C GLU A 250 -7.36 19.24 3.55
N LYS A 251 -8.00 20.33 3.13
CA LYS A 251 -8.43 20.51 1.74
C LYS A 251 -7.24 20.49 0.78
N GLN A 252 -6.22 21.30 1.05
CA GLN A 252 -5.01 21.34 0.22
C GLN A 252 -4.32 19.97 0.16
N LEU A 253 -4.28 19.23 1.27
CA LEU A 253 -3.73 17.88 1.29
C LEU A 253 -4.54 16.91 0.42
N ASN A 254 -5.87 16.99 0.45
CA ASN A 254 -6.72 16.18 -0.43
C ASN A 254 -6.53 16.54 -1.91
N ASP A 255 -6.34 17.82 -2.22
CA ASP A 255 -6.13 18.29 -3.59
C ASP A 255 -4.76 17.81 -4.13
N ILE A 256 -3.67 18.05 -3.39
CA ILE A 256 -2.32 17.67 -3.83
C ILE A 256 -2.12 16.15 -3.93
N TRP A 257 -2.82 15.37 -3.09
CA TRP A 257 -2.77 13.90 -3.12
C TRP A 257 -3.85 13.26 -3.98
N ALA A 258 -4.63 14.03 -4.74
CA ALA A 258 -5.73 13.50 -5.53
C ALA A 258 -5.30 12.38 -6.49
N ILE A 259 -4.14 12.53 -7.14
CA ILE A 259 -3.56 11.52 -8.04
C ILE A 259 -3.15 10.22 -7.33
N ALA A 260 -3.04 10.23 -6.01
CA ALA A 260 -2.66 9.09 -5.18
C ALA A 260 -3.83 8.47 -4.41
N ASP A 261 -5.07 8.85 -4.76
CA ASP A 261 -6.26 8.56 -3.96
C ASP A 261 -7.37 7.88 -4.78
N GLN A 262 -7.96 6.84 -4.18
CA GLN A 262 -9.08 6.11 -4.77
C GLN A 262 -10.34 6.96 -4.91
N LYS A 263 -10.48 8.06 -4.13
CA LYS A 263 -11.56 9.03 -4.33
C LYS A 263 -11.63 9.53 -5.78
N TYR A 264 -10.47 9.75 -6.40
CA TYR A 264 -10.39 10.27 -7.77
C TYR A 264 -10.13 9.16 -8.79
N LEU A 265 -9.29 8.18 -8.44
CA LEU A 265 -8.87 7.16 -9.39
C LEU A 265 -9.68 5.86 -9.34
N GLY A 266 -10.42 5.61 -8.26
CA GLY A 266 -11.04 4.30 -7.99
C GLY A 266 -12.09 3.87 -9.01
N ASN A 267 -12.72 4.82 -9.73
CA ASN A 267 -13.63 4.51 -10.84
C ASN A 267 -12.92 3.83 -12.02
N ASN A 268 -11.58 3.92 -12.11
CA ASN A 268 -10.78 3.23 -13.12
C ASN A 268 -10.37 1.82 -12.68
N CYS A 269 -10.84 1.31 -11.54
CA CYS A 269 -10.46 -0.02 -11.06
C CYS A 269 -10.79 -1.11 -12.10
N LYS A 270 -9.77 -1.88 -12.48
CA LYS A 270 -9.77 -2.95 -13.49
C LYS A 270 -9.76 -4.34 -12.86
N ALA A 271 -9.85 -4.45 -11.53
CA ALA A 271 -9.93 -5.75 -10.86
C ALA A 271 -11.27 -6.44 -11.17
N LYS A 272 -11.22 -7.71 -11.59
CA LYS A 272 -12.43 -8.48 -11.95
C LYS A 272 -13.31 -8.82 -10.74
N TYR A 273 -12.68 -9.02 -9.58
CA TYR A 273 -13.36 -9.29 -8.32
C TYR A 273 -12.82 -8.41 -7.19
N ILE A 274 -13.72 -7.91 -6.33
CA ILE A 274 -13.36 -7.15 -5.14
C ILE A 274 -14.14 -7.71 -3.95
N LYS A 275 -13.45 -7.94 -2.83
CA LYS A 275 -14.08 -8.16 -1.52
C LYS A 275 -13.34 -7.34 -0.48
N GLN A 276 -14.07 -6.52 0.26
CA GLN A 276 -13.48 -5.58 1.21
C GLN A 276 -13.58 -6.08 2.65
N TYR A 277 -12.50 -5.90 3.42
CA TYR A 277 -12.42 -6.28 4.82
C TYR A 277 -12.41 -5.03 5.69
N ILE A 278 -13.56 -4.70 6.30
CA ILE A 278 -13.78 -3.44 7.01
C ILE A 278 -13.69 -3.64 8.51
N SER A 279 -12.85 -2.86 9.18
CA SER A 279 -12.74 -2.84 10.63
C SER A 279 -13.74 -1.84 11.22
N LYS A 280 -14.66 -2.30 12.07
CA LYS A 280 -15.79 -1.47 12.55
C LYS A 280 -15.36 -0.33 13.48
N TYR A 281 -14.28 -0.51 14.23
CA TYR A 281 -13.87 0.40 15.31
C TYR A 281 -12.53 1.10 15.02
N ASP A 282 -12.13 1.12 13.75
CA ASP A 282 -10.85 1.66 13.31
C ASP A 282 -10.78 3.19 13.48
N GLU A 283 -9.71 3.67 14.10
CA GLU A 283 -9.38 5.09 14.26
C GLU A 283 -8.03 5.45 13.63
N VAL A 284 -7.34 4.48 13.02
CA VAL A 284 -6.10 4.72 12.27
C VAL A 284 -6.45 5.00 10.80
N VAL A 285 -7.29 4.14 10.22
CA VAL A 285 -8.01 4.40 8.97
C VAL A 285 -9.49 4.47 9.36
N PRO A 286 -10.01 5.65 9.76
CA PRO A 286 -11.35 5.74 10.32
C PRO A 286 -12.40 5.02 9.46
N THR A 287 -13.26 4.21 10.08
CA THR A 287 -14.21 3.32 9.39
C THR A 287 -15.00 4.01 8.27
N LYS A 288 -15.34 5.30 8.44
CA LYS A 288 -16.02 6.11 7.42
C LYS A 288 -15.28 6.12 6.07
N TYR A 289 -13.95 6.20 6.08
CA TYR A 289 -13.13 6.21 4.86
C TYR A 289 -13.07 4.83 4.19
N GLN A 290 -13.21 3.76 4.98
CA GLN A 290 -13.34 2.40 4.45
C GLN A 290 -14.70 2.23 3.76
N LEU A 291 -15.77 2.78 4.32
CA LEU A 291 -17.10 2.76 3.70
C LEU A 291 -17.15 3.62 2.43
N ILE A 292 -16.49 4.78 2.38
CA ILE A 292 -16.37 5.58 1.15
C ILE A 292 -15.69 4.76 0.03
N LEU A 293 -14.63 4.01 0.34
CA LEU A 293 -14.00 3.11 -0.64
C LEU A 293 -14.97 2.05 -1.16
N ASN A 294 -15.82 1.50 -0.27
CA ASN A 294 -16.84 0.54 -0.67
C ASN A 294 -17.83 1.14 -1.66
N ASP A 295 -18.29 2.37 -1.39
CA ASP A 295 -19.21 3.09 -2.27
C ASP A 295 -18.58 3.38 -3.65
N ILE A 296 -17.31 3.78 -3.68
CA ILE A 296 -16.56 4.01 -4.94
C ILE A 296 -16.54 2.74 -5.81
N TYR A 297 -16.33 1.57 -5.19
CA TYR A 297 -16.35 0.29 -5.89
C TYR A 297 -17.75 -0.29 -6.11
N LYS A 298 -18.81 0.52 -5.95
CA LYS A 298 -20.21 0.11 -6.16
C LYS A 298 -20.65 -1.02 -5.21
N LYS A 299 -20.19 -0.95 -3.95
CA LYS A 299 -20.57 -1.81 -2.84
C LYS A 299 -20.27 -3.30 -3.05
N PRO A 300 -18.99 -3.67 -3.27
CA PRO A 300 -18.60 -5.08 -3.30
C PRO A 300 -18.88 -5.77 -1.95
N PRO A 301 -18.90 -7.11 -1.91
CA PRO A 301 -19.07 -7.87 -0.67
C PRO A 301 -18.12 -7.41 0.44
N ILE A 302 -18.64 -7.37 1.67
CA ILE A 302 -17.90 -6.92 2.86
C ILE A 302 -17.75 -8.07 3.84
N PHE A 303 -16.52 -8.26 4.32
CA PHE A 303 -16.27 -8.97 5.58
C PHE A 303 -16.09 -7.94 6.70
N TYR A 304 -17.04 -7.87 7.63
CA TYR A 304 -16.94 -6.97 8.77
C TYR A 304 -16.11 -7.58 9.91
N ILE A 305 -15.14 -6.80 10.39
CA ILE A 305 -14.26 -7.18 11.49
C ILE A 305 -14.65 -6.36 12.72
N ASN A 306 -15.05 -7.04 13.79
CA ASN A 306 -15.37 -6.42 15.07
C ASN A 306 -14.08 -6.10 15.86
N SER A 307 -13.22 -5.26 15.29
CA SER A 307 -11.92 -4.84 15.85
C SER A 307 -11.65 -3.35 15.58
N ALA A 308 -10.55 -2.85 16.13
CA ALA A 308 -9.89 -1.61 15.73
C ALA A 308 -8.74 -1.96 14.75
N HIS A 309 -7.81 -1.04 14.49
CA HIS A 309 -6.78 -1.22 13.47
C HIS A 309 -5.71 -2.24 13.87
N THR A 310 -5.21 -2.14 15.10
CA THR A 310 -4.16 -3.03 15.62
C THR A 310 -4.75 -4.30 16.20
N SER A 311 -5.91 -4.18 16.88
CA SER A 311 -6.62 -5.34 17.43
C SER A 311 -7.19 -6.29 16.37
N VAL A 312 -7.13 -5.93 15.07
CA VAL A 312 -7.37 -6.84 13.95
C VAL A 312 -6.52 -8.11 14.03
N PHE A 313 -5.35 -8.04 14.69
CA PHE A 313 -4.46 -9.16 14.92
C PHE A 313 -5.18 -10.39 15.50
N PHE A 314 -6.13 -10.17 16.41
CA PHE A 314 -6.91 -11.25 17.05
C PHE A 314 -7.89 -11.95 16.10
N SER A 315 -8.20 -11.35 14.96
CA SER A 315 -9.09 -11.91 13.93
C SER A 315 -8.36 -12.34 12.66
N LEU A 316 -7.02 -12.29 12.63
CA LEU A 316 -6.25 -12.60 11.42
C LEU A 316 -6.49 -14.01 10.89
N ASN A 317 -6.65 -15.01 11.77
CA ASN A 317 -6.89 -16.38 11.32
C ASN A 317 -8.25 -16.52 10.59
N SER A 318 -9.31 -15.90 11.12
CA SER A 318 -10.63 -15.94 10.48
C SER A 318 -10.67 -15.14 9.18
N ILE A 319 -10.01 -13.97 9.17
CA ILE A 319 -9.87 -13.14 7.98
C ILE A 319 -9.12 -13.88 6.88
N LEU A 320 -7.99 -14.49 7.23
CA LEU A 320 -7.17 -15.27 6.30
C LEU A 320 -7.93 -16.50 5.76
N ALA A 321 -8.65 -17.22 6.61
CA ALA A 321 -9.45 -18.36 6.17
C ALA A 321 -10.53 -17.94 5.15
N ASP A 322 -11.18 -16.80 5.39
CA ASP A 322 -12.13 -16.21 4.45
C ASP A 322 -11.43 -15.79 3.13
N MET A 323 -10.31 -15.06 3.19
CA MET A 323 -9.55 -14.67 2.00
C MET A 323 -9.15 -15.88 1.14
N ILE A 324 -8.62 -16.94 1.76
CA ILE A 324 -8.24 -18.18 1.05
C ILE A 324 -9.46 -18.82 0.40
N LYS A 325 -10.59 -18.90 1.11
CA LYS A 325 -11.84 -19.46 0.57
C LYS A 325 -12.30 -18.68 -0.65
N GLU A 326 -12.29 -17.35 -0.57
CA GLU A 326 -12.70 -16.46 -1.65
C GLU A 326 -11.79 -16.61 -2.87
N ILE A 327 -10.47 -16.57 -2.68
CA ILE A 327 -9.51 -16.73 -3.78
C ILE A 327 -9.71 -18.09 -4.48
N LYS A 328 -9.86 -19.18 -3.71
CA LYS A 328 -10.13 -20.52 -4.25
C LYS A 328 -11.49 -20.69 -4.93
N SER A 329 -12.43 -19.77 -4.71
CA SER A 329 -13.71 -19.79 -5.44
C SER A 329 -13.61 -19.12 -6.82
N LEU A 330 -12.50 -18.39 -7.08
CA LEU A 330 -12.21 -17.73 -8.36
C LEU A 330 -11.32 -18.57 -9.28
N THR A 331 -10.71 -19.62 -8.73
CA THR A 331 -9.95 -20.67 -9.43
C THR A 331 -10.91 -21.76 -9.86
#